data_AF-A0A7C4PZA8-F1
#
_entry.id   AF-A0A7C4PZA8-F1
#
_cell.length_a   1.000
_cell.length_b   1.000
_cell.length_c   1.000
_cell.angle_alpha   90.00
_cell.angle_beta   90.00
_cell.angle_gamma   90.00
#
_symmetry.space_group_name_H-M   'P 1'
#
loop_
_entity.id
_entity.type
_entity.pdbx_description
1 polymer ?
#
loop_
_entity_poly.entity_id
_entity_poly.type
_entity_poly.pdbx_seq_one_letter_code
_entity_poly.pdbx_strand_id
1 'polypeptide(L)' 'MDQKDYQRRRLVEWLTAEVNRQVGRRCQVAWEALDGESLRELQRLLRDLDHEKQMAVKQARLQPWRR' A
#
# COMPACT_ATOMS: atom_id res chain seq x y z
N MET A 1 -5.52 14.84 -22.40
CA MET A 1 -4.92 14.50 -21.09
C MET A 1 -3.68 13.69 -21.35
N ASP A 2 -2.56 14.03 -20.69
CA ASP A 2 -1.29 13.31 -20.82
C ASP A 2 -1.44 11.89 -20.22
N GLN A 3 -0.85 10.88 -20.88
CA GLN A 3 -0.83 9.50 -20.41
C GLN A 3 -0.17 9.38 -19.02
N LYS A 4 0.82 10.24 -18.73
CA LYS A 4 1.49 10.29 -17.42
C LYS A 4 0.55 10.75 -16.30
N ASP A 5 -0.26 11.78 -16.56
CA ASP A 5 -1.23 12.27 -15.58
C ASP A 5 -2.31 11.23 -15.29
N TYR A 6 -2.75 10.50 -16.31
CA TYR A 6 -3.71 9.40 -16.13
C TYR A 6 -3.14 8.29 -15.24
N GLN A 7 -1.90 7.85 -15.51
CA GLN A 7 -1.25 6.83 -14.68
C GLN A 7 -1.06 7.29 -13.24
N ARG A 8 -0.71 8.56 -13.04
CA ARG A 8 -0.54 9.15 -11.70
C ARG A 8 -1.86 9.17 -10.93
N ARG A 9 -2.95 9.63 -11.54
CA ARG A 9 -4.29 9.63 -10.91
C ARG A 9 -4.72 8.23 -10.51
N ARG A 10 -4.56 7.26 -11.41
CA ARG A 10 -4.87 5.86 -11.12
C ARG A 10 -4.07 5.33 -9.92
N LEU A 11 -2.80 5.73 -9.80
CA LEU A 11 -1.95 5.32 -8.67
C LEU A 11 -2.39 5.96 -7.35
N VAL A 12 -2.76 7.24 -7.36
CA VAL A 12 -3.32 7.96 -6.19
C VAL A 12 -4.63 7.32 -5.72
N GLU A 13 -5.54 7.02 -6.64
CA GLU A 13 -6.81 6.35 -6.35
C GLU A 13 -6.58 4.97 -5.71
N TRP A 14 -5.67 4.19 -6.29
CA TRP A 14 -5.30 2.89 -5.77
C TRP A 14 -4.73 2.98 -4.34
N LEU A 15 -3.79 3.90 -4.11
CA LEU A 15 -3.18 4.11 -2.79
C LEU A 15 -4.21 4.54 -1.73
N THR A 16 -5.13 5.43 -2.11
CA THR A 16 -6.20 5.88 -1.23
C THR A 16 -7.09 4.70 -0.83
N ALA A 17 -7.47 3.85 -1.78
CA ALA A 17 -8.30 2.69 -1.51
C ALA A 17 -7.57 1.66 -0.62
N GLU A 18 -6.30 1.37 -0.92
CA GLU A 18 -5.52 0.36 -0.19
C GLU A 18 -5.25 0.78 1.25
N VAL A 19 -4.87 2.04 1.49
CA VAL A 19 -4.65 2.55 2.85
C VAL A 19 -5.95 2.55 3.65
N ASN A 20 -7.07 2.98 3.07
CA ASN A 20 -8.36 2.94 3.74
C ASN A 20 -8.79 1.50 4.08
N ARG A 21 -8.49 0.54 3.20
CA ARG A 21 -8.75 -0.89 3.44
C ARG A 21 -7.97 -1.44 4.63
N GLN A 22 -6.68 -1.10 4.75
CA GLN A 22 -5.81 -1.64 5.79
C GLN A 22 -6.01 -0.96 7.15
N VAL A 23 -6.20 0.36 7.17
CA VAL A 23 -6.31 1.13 8.42
C VAL A 23 -7.73 1.06 9.02
N GLY A 24 -8.75 0.77 8.20
CA GLY A 24 -10.15 0.71 8.63
C GLY A 24 -10.73 2.07 9.05
N ARG A 25 -9.98 3.16 8.80
CA ARG A 25 -10.39 4.55 9.02
C ARG A 25 -9.97 5.37 7.81
N ARG A 26 -10.71 6.44 7.53
CA ARG A 26 -10.39 7.33 6.41
C ARG A 26 -9.12 8.12 6.73
N CYS A 27 -8.04 7.83 6.02
CA CYS A 27 -6.81 8.61 6.09
C CYS A 27 -6.88 9.77 5.09
N GLN A 28 -6.71 11.00 5.57
CA GLN A 28 -6.52 12.17 4.72
C GLN A 28 -5.02 12.35 4.45
N VAL A 29 -4.57 11.81 3.32
CA VAL A 29 -3.19 11.98 2.87
C VAL A 29 -3.20 12.69 1.53
N ALA A 30 -2.40 13.73 1.40
CA ALA A 30 -2.27 14.52 0.18
C ALA A 30 -1.35 13.81 -0.84
N TRP A 31 -1.79 12.67 -1.37
CA TRP A 31 -1.01 11.87 -2.34
C TRP A 31 -0.63 12.65 -3.61
N GLU A 32 -1.44 13.63 -3.99
CA GLU A 32 -1.19 14.51 -5.15
C GLU A 32 0.03 15.42 -4.98
N ALA A 33 0.52 15.62 -3.75
CA ALA A 33 1.75 16.36 -3.48
C ALA A 33 3.00 15.53 -3.77
N LEU A 34 2.88 14.20 -3.87
CA LEU A 34 4.01 13.31 -4.15
C LEU A 34 4.27 13.21 -5.66
N ASP A 35 5.54 13.15 -6.03
CA ASP A 35 5.96 12.87 -7.39
C ASP A 35 5.66 11.41 -7.79
N GLY A 36 5.73 11.12 -9.09
CA GLY A 36 5.38 9.82 -9.62
C GLY A 36 6.28 8.67 -9.15
N GLU A 37 7.54 8.95 -8.82
CA GLU A 37 8.48 7.94 -8.31
C GLU A 37 8.16 7.61 -6.86
N SER A 38 7.99 8.62 -6.01
CA SER A 38 7.56 8.44 -4.62
C SER A 38 6.27 7.64 -4.50
N LEU A 39 5.28 7.90 -5.36
CA LEU A 39 4.03 7.13 -5.38
C LEU A 39 4.24 5.65 -5.74
N ARG A 40 5.19 5.35 -6.65
CA ARG A 40 5.51 3.97 -7.05
C ARG A 40 6.28 3.24 -5.97
N GLU A 41 7.23 3.89 -5.33
CA GLU A 41 7.95 3.32 -4.19
C GLU A 41 7.01 3.04 -3.03
N LEU A 42 6.06 3.92 -2.76
CA LEU A 42 5.06 3.68 -1.73
C LEU A 42 4.14 2.49 -2.08
N GLN A 43 3.75 2.35 -3.34
CA GLN A 43 3.05 1.14 -3.80
C GLN A 43 3.89 -0.14 -3.59
N ARG A 44 5.19 -0.11 -3.90
CA ARG A 44 6.10 -1.25 -3.68
C ARG A 44 6.18 -1.59 -2.19
N LEU A 45 6.42 -0.59 -1.34
CA LEU A 45 6.50 -0.74 0.11
C LEU A 45 5.24 -1.38 0.69
N LEU A 46 4.05 -0.92 0.28
CA LEU A 46 2.78 -1.50 0.77
C LEU A 46 2.64 -2.98 0.38
N ARG A 47 3.08 -3.35 -0.83
CA ARG A 47 3.05 -4.74 -1.29
C ARG A 47 4.02 -5.61 -0.49
N ASP A 48 5.21 -5.10 -0.20
CA ASP A 48 6.22 -5.83 0.56
C ASP A 48 5.78 -6.03 2.01
N LEU A 49 5.18 -5.02 2.63
CA LEU A 49 4.58 -5.13 3.97
C LEU A 49 3.43 -6.14 4.04
N ASP A 50 2.55 -6.20 3.02
CA ASP A 50 1.51 -7.23 2.98
C ASP A 50 2.13 -8.63 2.86
N HIS A 51 3.16 -8.78 2.02
CA HIS A 51 3.89 -10.05 1.90
C HIS A 51 4.50 -10.49 3.24
N GLU A 52 5.21 -9.59 3.93
CA GLU A 52 5.77 -9.85 5.25
C GLU A 52 4.71 -10.24 6.27
N LYS A 53 3.58 -9.51 6.29
CA LYS A 53 2.43 -9.84 7.14
C LYS A 53 1.89 -11.24 6.86
N GLN A 54 1.71 -11.62 5.60
CA GLN A 54 1.24 -12.97 5.24
C GLN A 54 2.23 -14.04 5.70
N MET A 55 3.53 -13.79 5.54
CA MET A 55 4.57 -14.69 6.01
C MET A 55 4.56 -14.84 7.53
N ALA A 56 4.43 -13.73 8.27
CA ALA A 56 4.31 -13.76 9.72
C ALA A 56 3.07 -14.55 10.18
N VAL A 57 1.91 -14.35 9.54
CA VAL A 57 0.69 -15.12 9.82
C VAL A 57 0.89 -16.60 9.53
N LYS A 58 1.52 -16.95 8.41
CA LYS A 58 1.82 -18.34 8.04
C LYS A 58 2.75 -18.99 9.07
N GLN A 59 3.80 -18.28 9.50
CA GLN A 59 4.72 -18.76 10.53
C GLN A 59 3.99 -18.98 11.86
N ALA A 60 3.17 -18.02 12.30
CA ALA A 60 2.38 -18.15 13.51
C ALA A 60 1.40 -19.34 13.47
N ARG A 61 0.85 -19.66 12.29
CA ARG A 61 0.01 -20.86 12.09
C ARG A 61 0.80 -22.16 12.19
N LEU A 62 2.03 -22.19 11.67
CA LEU A 62 2.87 -23.39 11.67
C LEU A 62 3.51 -23.66 13.04
N GLN A 63 3.83 -22.60 13.79
CA GLN A 63 4.53 -22.70 15.07
C GLN A 63 3.86 -21.82 16.15
N PRO A 64 2.61 -22.10 16.55
CA PRO A 64 1.83 -21.21 17.43
C PRO A 64 2.38 -21.06 18.85
N TRP A 65 3.24 -21.97 19.30
CA TRP A 65 3.91 -21.94 20.61
C TRP A 65 5.27 -21.24 20.62
N ARG A 66 5.81 -20.86 19.46
CA ARG A 66 7.01 -20.01 19.36
C ARG A 66 6.58 -18.55 19.36
N ARG A 67 6.46 -17.99 20.55
CA ARG A 67 6.38 -16.55 20.79
C ARG A 67 7.53 -16.13 21.67
#